data_AF-A0A7R9GEZ7-F1
#
_entry.id   AF-A0A7R9GEZ7-F1
#
_cell.length_a   1.000
_cell.length_b   1.000
_cell.length_c   1.000
_cell.angle_alpha   90.00
_cell.angle_beta   90.00
_cell.angle_gamma   90.00
#
_symmetry.space_group_name_H-M   'P 1'
#
loop_
_entity.id
_entity.type
_entity.pdbx_description
1 polymer ?
#
loop_
_entity_poly.entity_id
_entity_poly.type
_entity_poly.pdbx_seq_one_letter_code
_entity_poly.pdbx_strand_id
1 'polypeptide(L)'
;MANTLRQYLKHLTHRKLLVTYPVVAVAIGLGLYMERVESGRAVSFHNKSHLFYKEPSSSENLNYDAELYAFGKRLGEDFDPQILRLALTHKSHIEAETQRRRSLGVSDADLNTDQHNGLLLKAGRTFVSSYLLRHLQAAFPAFPKEGISSLNGYLMSDDALSVVSFHLGVKDLILCQEYPPSETTLADTFLAIVAALNGDAVRERFIRDFLVTQLCGKNVYEIWNPADPKKLVTEILLATRKSAPESRLLRKTAVNTLEANFNVGIYCDQRLIGYGSGETATIAENSAFVDVLRRMFRLDDSRSPLQFPIEVESPDPIHARLQARE
;
A
#
# COMPACT_ATOMS: atom_id res chain seq x y z
N MET A 1 -43.71 -31.79 -3.44
CA MET A 1 -42.64 -30.79 -3.67
C MET A 1 -43.00 -29.35 -3.31
N ALA A 2 -44.28 -28.96 -3.18
CA ALA A 2 -44.65 -27.58 -2.84
C ALA A 2 -44.62 -27.22 -1.33
N ASN A 3 -44.64 -28.20 -0.43
CA ASN A 3 -44.71 -27.96 1.02
C ASN A 3 -43.35 -27.77 1.71
N THR A 4 -42.25 -28.25 1.12
CA THR A 4 -40.89 -28.09 1.66
C THR A 4 -40.32 -26.69 1.39
N LEU A 5 -40.69 -26.04 0.27
CA LEU A 5 -40.28 -24.67 -0.06
C LEU A 5 -40.95 -23.60 0.84
N ARG A 6 -42.17 -23.85 1.32
CA ARG A 6 -42.86 -22.94 2.27
C ARG A 6 -42.26 -22.95 3.68
N GLN A 7 -41.69 -24.08 4.12
CA GLN A 7 -41.00 -24.15 5.43
C GLN A 7 -39.65 -23.43 5.39
N TYR A 8 -38.94 -23.48 4.26
CA TYR A 8 -37.65 -22.79 4.11
C TYR A 8 -37.81 -21.26 4.09
N LEU A 9 -38.87 -20.74 3.47
CA LEU A 9 -39.18 -19.29 3.43
C LEU A 9 -39.67 -18.73 4.78
N LYS A 10 -40.26 -19.56 5.66
CA LYS A 10 -40.65 -19.15 7.02
C LYS A 10 -39.47 -19.03 8.00
N HIS A 11 -38.35 -19.73 7.76
CA HIS A 11 -37.16 -19.59 8.60
C HIS A 11 -36.30 -18.36 8.28
N LEU A 12 -36.49 -17.74 7.12
CA LEU A 12 -35.75 -16.54 6.70
C LEU A 12 -36.38 -15.22 7.17
N THR A 13 -37.56 -15.25 7.79
CA THR A 13 -38.33 -14.02 8.12
C THR A 13 -38.18 -13.53 9.57
N HIS A 14 -37.45 -14.23 10.43
CA HIS A 14 -37.18 -13.79 11.81
C HIS A 14 -35.69 -13.79 12.15
N ARG A 15 -34.94 -12.82 11.61
CA ARG A 15 -33.71 -12.25 12.20
C ARG A 15 -33.27 -11.03 11.38
N LYS A 16 -34.06 -9.96 11.44
CA LYS A 16 -33.54 -8.61 11.16
C LYS A 16 -32.93 -8.08 12.45
N LEU A 17 -31.67 -8.42 12.70
CA LEU A 17 -30.79 -7.59 13.53
C LEU A 17 -30.43 -6.39 12.66
N LEU A 18 -31.08 -5.25 12.93
CA LEU A 18 -30.68 -3.96 12.39
C LEU A 18 -29.34 -3.58 13.02
N VAL A 19 -28.25 -3.95 12.33
CA VAL A 19 -26.94 -3.36 12.55
C VAL A 19 -26.86 -2.18 11.60
N THR A 20 -27.06 -0.98 12.13
CA THR A 20 -26.85 0.27 11.39
C THR A 20 -25.35 0.52 11.27
N TYR A 21 -24.78 0.22 10.10
CA TYR A 21 -23.49 0.77 9.70
C TYR A 21 -23.75 2.11 9.00
N PRO A 22 -23.01 3.19 9.32
CA PRO A 22 -23.03 4.39 8.49
C PRO A 22 -22.41 4.05 7.13
N VAL A 23 -23.25 3.94 6.11
CA VAL A 23 -22.79 3.86 4.72
C VAL A 23 -22.33 5.24 4.32
N VAL A 24 -21.01 5.46 4.31
CA VAL A 24 -20.40 6.55 3.57
C VAL A 24 -20.56 6.22 2.09
N ALA A 25 -21.47 6.92 1.42
CA ALA A 25 -21.65 6.82 -0.02
C ALA A 25 -20.42 7.42 -0.72
N VAL A 26 -19.46 6.57 -1.10
CA VAL A 26 -18.42 6.91 -2.06
C VAL A 26 -19.08 6.83 -3.44
N ALA A 27 -19.35 7.99 -4.03
CA ALA A 27 -19.84 8.09 -5.40
C ALA A 27 -18.71 7.73 -6.37
N ILE A 28 -18.63 6.44 -6.73
CA ILE A 28 -17.82 5.98 -7.86
C ILE A 28 -18.63 6.33 -9.12
N GLY A 29 -18.13 7.30 -9.88
CA GLY A 29 -18.75 7.77 -11.10
C GLY A 29 -18.83 6.68 -12.16
N LEU A 30 -20.05 6.20 -12.42
CA LEU A 30 -20.42 5.51 -13.65
C LEU A 30 -21.68 6.21 -14.17
N GLY A 31 -21.51 6.87 -15.32
CA GLY A 31 -22.47 7.81 -15.87
C GLY A 31 -23.85 7.21 -16.14
N LEU A 32 -24.88 7.93 -15.71
CA LEU A 32 -26.22 7.89 -16.29
C LEU A 32 -26.70 9.33 -16.45
N TYR A 33 -26.78 9.76 -17.71
CA TYR A 33 -27.43 10.98 -18.15
C TYR A 33 -28.94 10.86 -17.85
N MET A 34 -29.46 11.74 -17.00
CA MET A 34 -30.90 12.00 -16.90
C MET A 34 -31.09 13.51 -16.83
N GLU A 35 -31.59 14.04 -17.94
CA GLU A 35 -31.89 15.44 -18.19
C GLU A 35 -33.11 15.84 -17.34
N ARG A 36 -32.94 16.82 -16.45
CA ARG A 36 -34.04 17.53 -15.80
C ARG A 36 -33.92 19.00 -16.16
N VAL A 37 -34.71 19.41 -17.15
CA VAL A 37 -34.81 20.79 -17.61
C VAL A 37 -35.82 21.55 -16.74
N GLU A 38 -35.59 22.87 -16.67
CA GLU A 38 -36.37 23.95 -16.04
C GLU A 38 -35.97 24.29 -14.59
N SER A 39 -35.57 25.52 -14.24
CA SER A 39 -35.55 26.80 -14.94
C SER A 39 -34.70 27.80 -14.11
N GLY A 40 -34.01 28.75 -14.78
CA GLY A 40 -33.67 30.04 -14.16
C GLY A 40 -32.25 30.28 -13.61
N ARG A 41 -31.21 30.11 -14.44
CA ARG A 41 -30.03 31.01 -14.60
C ARG A 41 -29.00 30.25 -15.43
N ALA A 42 -28.89 30.59 -16.71
CA ALA A 42 -27.84 30.09 -17.57
C ALA A 42 -26.48 30.63 -17.09
N VAL A 43 -25.80 29.89 -16.22
CA VAL A 43 -24.37 30.04 -16.03
C VAL A 43 -23.72 29.27 -17.17
N SER A 44 -23.29 29.98 -18.20
CA SER A 44 -22.53 29.40 -19.30
C SER A 44 -21.27 28.76 -18.74
N PHE A 45 -21.25 27.43 -18.65
CA PHE A 45 -20.03 26.67 -18.39
C PHE A 45 -19.13 26.78 -19.62
N HIS A 46 -18.36 27.86 -19.68
CA HIS A 46 -17.20 27.92 -20.54
C HIS A 46 -16.23 26.82 -20.11
N ASN A 47 -15.74 26.09 -21.10
CA ASN A 47 -14.75 25.03 -21.04
C ASN A 47 -13.61 25.39 -20.06
N LYS A 48 -13.71 24.96 -18.79
CA LYS A 48 -12.68 25.15 -17.76
C LYS A 48 -11.69 23.98 -17.82
N SER A 49 -10.98 23.84 -18.95
CA SER A 49 -9.76 23.03 -19.01
C SER A 49 -8.57 23.70 -18.30
N HIS A 50 -8.75 24.91 -17.75
CA HIS A 50 -7.76 25.67 -16.99
C HIS A 50 -8.28 26.10 -15.62
N LEU A 51 -8.88 25.18 -14.85
CA LEU A 51 -8.92 25.36 -13.40
C LEU A 51 -7.51 25.07 -12.88
N PHE A 52 -6.68 26.11 -12.79
CA PHE A 52 -5.49 26.07 -11.95
C PHE A 52 -5.96 25.63 -10.56
N TYR A 53 -5.61 24.42 -10.14
CA TYR A 53 -5.82 23.99 -8.78
C TYR A 53 -5.10 25.02 -7.91
N LYS A 54 -5.87 25.79 -7.12
CA LYS A 54 -5.30 26.74 -6.16
C LYS A 54 -4.92 25.94 -4.91
N GLU A 55 -3.74 26.20 -4.37
CA GLU A 55 -3.26 25.56 -3.15
C GLU A 55 -4.22 25.87 -1.98
N PRO A 56 -4.74 24.87 -1.24
CA PRO A 56 -5.69 25.10 -0.15
C PRO A 56 -5.13 26.00 0.95
N SER A 57 -3.81 25.97 1.16
CA SER A 57 -3.06 26.86 2.07
C SER A 57 -3.27 28.35 1.75
N SER A 58 -3.60 28.68 0.50
CA SER A 58 -3.85 30.05 0.04
C SER A 58 -5.33 30.47 0.09
N SER A 59 -6.18 29.70 0.78
CA SER A 59 -7.57 30.05 1.05
C SER A 59 -7.71 30.89 2.33
N GLU A 60 -8.56 31.91 2.29
CA GLU A 60 -8.71 32.90 3.37
C GLU A 60 -9.25 32.31 4.70
N ASN A 61 -9.76 31.08 4.68
CA ASN A 61 -10.37 30.43 5.84
C ASN A 61 -9.48 29.37 6.50
N LEU A 62 -8.23 29.16 6.04
CA LEU A 62 -7.38 28.11 6.58
C LEU A 62 -6.64 28.58 7.84
N ASN A 63 -6.93 27.93 8.97
CA ASN A 63 -6.10 28.03 10.16
C ASN A 63 -5.18 26.80 10.23
N TYR A 64 -3.93 26.98 9.82
CA TYR A 64 -2.97 25.88 9.71
C TYR A 64 -2.78 25.12 11.03
N ASP A 65 -2.73 25.80 12.17
CA ASP A 65 -2.58 25.15 13.49
C ASP A 65 -3.79 24.28 13.85
N ALA A 66 -5.00 24.75 13.52
CA ALA A 66 -6.22 23.98 13.74
C ALA A 66 -6.26 22.73 12.84
N GLU A 67 -5.79 22.85 11.59
CA GLU A 67 -5.71 21.73 10.65
C GLU A 67 -4.67 20.69 11.07
N LEU A 68 -3.50 21.11 11.56
CA LEU A 68 -2.48 20.20 12.11
C LEU A 68 -3.02 19.42 13.31
N TYR A 69 -3.75 20.09 14.21
CA TYR A 69 -4.40 19.45 15.34
C TYR A 69 -5.47 18.44 14.86
N ALA A 70 -6.33 18.84 13.93
CA ALA A 70 -7.37 17.98 13.38
C ALA A 70 -6.80 16.77 12.63
N PHE A 71 -5.68 16.95 11.92
CA PHE A 71 -4.96 15.87 11.24
C PHE A 71 -4.52 14.79 12.23
N GLY A 72 -3.85 15.15 13.32
CA GLY A 72 -3.45 14.20 14.35
C GLY A 72 -4.63 13.45 14.95
N LYS A 73 -5.70 14.17 15.33
CA LYS A 73 -6.92 13.57 15.88
C LYS A 73 -7.65 12.66 14.91
N ARG A 74 -7.64 12.96 13.60
CA ARG A 74 -8.21 12.08 12.56
C ARG A 74 -7.47 10.76 12.45
N LEU A 75 -6.14 10.76 12.64
CA LEU A 75 -5.32 9.56 12.66
C LEU A 75 -5.41 8.79 13.99
N GLY A 76 -5.98 9.41 15.03
CA GLY A 76 -6.02 8.84 16.38
C GLY A 76 -4.69 8.95 17.11
N GLU A 77 -3.81 9.86 16.68
CA GLU A 77 -2.44 9.99 17.17
C GLU A 77 -2.17 11.36 17.79
N ASP A 78 -1.34 11.38 18.84
CA ASP A 78 -0.94 12.61 19.51
C ASP A 78 0.46 13.03 19.04
N PHE A 79 0.50 14.02 18.14
CA PHE A 79 1.73 14.61 17.61
C PHE A 79 2.21 15.79 18.45
N ASP A 80 3.53 16.00 18.48
CA ASP A 80 4.08 17.31 18.82
C ASP A 80 3.80 18.28 17.66
N PRO A 81 3.07 19.39 17.89
CA PRO A 81 2.73 20.35 16.83
C PRO A 81 3.95 20.90 16.08
N GLN A 82 5.07 21.12 16.76
CA GLN A 82 6.28 21.66 16.14
C GLN A 82 6.96 20.62 15.24
N ILE A 83 7.02 19.37 15.70
CA ILE A 83 7.62 18.27 14.93
C ILE A 83 6.75 17.93 13.72
N LEU A 84 5.42 17.92 13.88
CA LEU A 84 4.49 17.68 12.76
C LEU A 84 4.57 18.78 11.70
N ARG A 85 4.64 20.05 12.12
CA ARG A 85 4.87 21.17 11.21
C ARG A 85 6.20 21.02 10.46
N LEU A 86 7.26 20.62 11.16
CA LEU A 86 8.56 20.36 10.54
C LEU A 86 8.46 19.21 9.51
N ALA A 87 7.74 18.14 9.82
CA ALA A 87 7.53 17.00 8.92
C ALA A 87 6.80 17.38 7.63
N LEU A 88 5.83 18.29 7.73
CA LEU A 88 5.04 18.81 6.61
C LEU A 88 5.73 19.94 5.82
N THR A 89 6.91 20.39 6.25
CA THR A 89 7.66 21.45 5.57
C THR A 89 8.76 20.85 4.69
N HIS A 90 8.54 20.84 3.38
CA HIS A 90 9.51 20.32 2.42
C HIS A 90 10.63 21.32 2.14
N LYS A 91 11.83 20.83 1.81
CA LYS A 91 13.01 21.68 1.54
C LYS A 91 12.76 22.71 0.43
N SER A 92 12.03 22.32 -0.63
CA SER A 92 11.73 23.23 -1.75
C SER A 92 10.90 24.45 -1.33
N HIS A 93 10.05 24.34 -0.30
CA HIS A 93 9.30 25.47 0.22
C HIS A 93 10.22 26.50 0.87
N ILE A 94 11.19 26.05 1.67
CA ILE A 94 12.18 26.93 2.31
C ILE A 94 13.03 27.64 1.27
N GLU A 95 13.47 26.92 0.23
CA GLU A 95 14.25 27.47 -0.87
C GLU A 95 13.46 28.53 -1.66
N ALA A 96 12.20 28.25 -1.99
CA ALA A 96 11.32 29.17 -2.70
C ALA A 96 11.01 30.43 -1.89
N GLU A 97 10.73 30.29 -0.59
CA GLU A 97 10.48 31.43 0.30
C GLU A 97 11.74 32.29 0.49
N THR A 98 12.92 31.66 0.63
CA THR A 98 14.20 32.37 0.69
C THR A 98 14.44 33.19 -0.60
N GLN A 99 14.20 32.58 -1.76
CA GLN A 99 14.33 33.27 -3.05
C GLN A 99 13.35 34.44 -3.17
N ARG A 100 12.11 34.27 -2.68
CA ARG A 100 11.08 35.31 -2.66
C ARG A 100 11.45 36.48 -1.75
N ARG A 101 12.03 36.24 -0.58
CA ARG A 101 12.48 37.33 0.31
C ARG A 101 13.63 38.12 -0.29
N ARG A 102 14.58 37.43 -0.91
CA ARG A 102 15.70 38.06 -1.63
C ARG A 102 15.23 38.95 -2.77
N SER A 103 14.24 38.52 -3.56
CA SER A 103 13.72 39.34 -4.66
C SER A 103 12.96 40.59 -4.17
N LEU A 104 12.43 40.55 -2.94
CA LEU A 104 11.77 41.67 -2.28
C LEU A 104 12.72 42.55 -1.45
N GLY A 105 14.02 42.23 -1.40
CA GLY A 105 15.02 42.97 -0.63
C GLY A 105 14.86 42.85 0.90
N VAL A 106 14.18 41.82 1.37
CA VAL A 106 13.99 41.52 2.81
C VAL A 106 15.21 40.75 3.33
N SER A 107 15.65 41.05 4.55
CA SER A 107 16.78 40.36 5.19
C SER A 107 16.47 38.88 5.44
N ASP A 108 17.43 38.01 5.16
CA ASP A 108 17.38 36.57 5.43
C ASP A 108 17.66 36.23 6.91
N ALA A 109 17.97 37.21 7.77
CA ALA A 109 18.48 36.98 9.13
C ALA A 109 17.56 36.14 10.04
N ASP A 110 16.24 36.19 9.83
CA ASP A 110 15.25 35.46 10.63
C ASP A 110 14.81 34.14 9.98
N LEU A 111 15.29 33.81 8.77
CA LEU A 111 14.97 32.55 8.11
C LEU A 111 15.85 31.42 8.66
N ASN A 112 15.24 30.53 9.44
CA ASN A 112 15.89 29.29 9.81
C ASN A 112 15.82 28.30 8.63
N THR A 113 16.88 28.26 7.81
CA THR A 113 16.99 27.39 6.64
C THR A 113 16.98 25.90 6.99
N ASP A 114 17.21 25.53 8.25
CA ASP A 114 17.26 24.14 8.70
C ASP A 114 15.88 23.60 9.14
N GLN A 115 14.81 24.41 9.04
CA GLN A 115 13.44 23.99 9.33
C GLN A 115 12.78 23.28 8.13
N HIS A 116 13.36 22.15 7.72
CA HIS A 116 12.75 21.27 6.73
C HIS A 116 12.78 19.80 7.18
N ASN A 117 11.90 19.00 6.57
CA ASN A 117 11.67 17.60 6.94
C ASN A 117 12.82 16.62 6.62
N GLY A 118 14.00 17.09 6.19
CA GLY A 118 15.06 16.24 5.63
C GLY A 118 15.68 15.26 6.61
N LEU A 119 15.81 15.65 7.89
CA LEU A 119 16.30 14.74 8.94
C LEU A 119 15.25 13.70 9.32
N LEU A 120 13.99 14.14 9.44
CA LEU A 120 12.85 13.26 9.74
C LEU A 120 12.61 12.24 8.62
N LEU A 121 12.71 12.67 7.36
CA LEU A 121 12.66 11.80 6.18
C LEU A 121 13.68 10.66 6.28
N LYS A 122 14.96 10.98 6.55
CA LYS A 122 16.01 9.95 6.67
C LYS A 122 15.71 8.97 7.80
N ALA A 123 15.35 9.49 8.98
CA ALA A 123 15.01 8.66 10.14
C ALA A 123 13.80 7.76 9.85
N GLY A 124 12.73 8.31 9.27
CA GLY A 124 11.51 7.60 8.90
C GLY A 124 11.77 6.52 7.86
N ARG A 125 12.55 6.82 6.80
CA ARG A 125 12.91 5.84 5.76
C ARG A 125 13.63 4.63 6.36
N THR A 126 14.60 4.85 7.24
CA THR A 126 15.32 3.76 7.91
C THR A 126 14.39 2.96 8.84
N PHE A 127 13.56 3.64 9.63
CA PHE A 127 12.65 3.00 10.56
C PHE A 127 11.60 2.13 9.84
N VAL A 128 10.91 2.70 8.85
CA VAL A 128 9.84 2.01 8.09
C VAL A 128 10.39 0.78 7.39
N SER A 129 11.51 0.90 6.66
CA SER A 129 12.14 -0.23 5.97
C SER A 129 12.56 -1.33 6.95
N SER A 130 13.17 -0.96 8.09
CA SER A 130 13.56 -1.92 9.13
C SER A 130 12.35 -2.66 9.72
N TYR A 131 11.28 -1.93 10.05
CA TYR A 131 10.06 -2.52 10.57
C TYR A 131 9.37 -3.44 9.55
N LEU A 132 9.21 -2.99 8.31
CA LEU A 132 8.59 -3.78 7.24
C LEU A 132 9.35 -5.09 7.01
N LEU A 133 10.68 -5.07 6.95
CA LEU A 133 11.47 -6.29 6.81
C LEU A 133 11.20 -7.29 7.95
N ARG A 134 11.20 -6.83 9.21
CA ARG A 134 10.90 -7.70 10.36
C ARG A 134 9.47 -8.21 10.33
N HIS A 135 8.51 -7.32 10.09
CA HIS A 135 7.08 -7.64 10.06
C HIS A 135 6.75 -8.65 8.95
N LEU A 136 7.28 -8.44 7.74
CA LEU A 136 7.07 -9.34 6.61
C LEU A 136 7.74 -10.70 6.84
N GLN A 137 8.92 -10.75 7.46
CA GLN A 137 9.57 -12.03 7.81
C GLN A 137 8.73 -12.83 8.81
N ALA A 138 8.17 -12.16 9.82
CA ALA A 138 7.28 -12.78 10.80
C ALA A 138 5.96 -13.24 10.14
N ALA A 139 5.40 -12.42 9.24
CA ALA A 139 4.14 -12.71 8.55
C ALA A 139 4.28 -13.83 7.49
N PHE A 140 5.45 -13.97 6.88
CA PHE A 140 5.72 -14.88 5.77
C PHE A 140 6.99 -15.72 6.01
N PRO A 141 7.02 -16.58 7.05
CA PRO A 141 8.23 -17.27 7.49
C PRO A 141 8.78 -18.27 6.46
N ALA A 142 7.93 -18.76 5.55
CA ALA A 142 8.35 -19.67 4.49
C ALA A 142 8.84 -18.95 3.22
N PHE A 143 8.62 -17.64 3.10
CA PHE A 143 8.96 -16.87 1.90
C PHE A 143 10.44 -16.50 1.88
N PRO A 144 11.15 -16.59 0.73
CA PRO A 144 12.59 -16.35 0.69
C PRO A 144 12.93 -14.88 0.94
N LYS A 145 14.15 -14.62 1.41
CA LYS A 145 14.61 -13.28 1.80
C LYS A 145 14.56 -12.30 0.63
N GLU A 146 14.83 -12.78 -0.57
CA GLU A 146 14.75 -12.02 -1.82
C GLU A 146 13.32 -11.53 -2.05
N GLY A 147 12.33 -12.41 -1.85
CA GLY A 147 10.91 -12.06 -1.96
C GLY A 147 10.47 -11.04 -0.90
N ILE A 148 10.94 -11.21 0.34
CA ILE A 148 10.70 -10.23 1.41
C ILE A 148 11.28 -8.85 1.04
N SER A 149 12.50 -8.84 0.47
CA SER A 149 13.15 -7.61 0.02
C SER A 149 12.34 -6.93 -1.10
N SER A 150 11.81 -7.70 -2.05
CA SER A 150 10.93 -7.18 -3.10
C SER A 150 9.64 -6.57 -2.55
N LEU A 151 9.00 -7.22 -1.57
CA LEU A 151 7.81 -6.67 -0.90
C LEU A 151 8.12 -5.38 -0.14
N ASN A 152 9.25 -5.34 0.58
CA ASN A 152 9.72 -4.12 1.23
C ASN A 152 9.98 -3.00 0.21
N GLY A 153 10.65 -3.31 -0.90
CA GLY A 153 10.91 -2.36 -1.98
C GLY A 153 9.63 -1.80 -2.60
N TYR A 154 8.61 -2.65 -2.81
CA TYR A 154 7.30 -2.22 -3.29
C TYR A 154 6.60 -1.26 -2.34
N LEU A 155 6.52 -1.60 -1.04
CA LEU A 155 5.90 -0.75 -0.03
C LEU A 155 6.67 0.56 0.23
N MET A 156 7.99 0.55 -0.01
CA MET A 156 8.86 1.72 0.07
C MET A 156 8.97 2.51 -1.25
N SER A 157 8.21 2.12 -2.28
CA SER A 157 8.18 2.85 -3.55
C SER A 157 7.40 4.16 -3.43
N ASP A 158 7.77 5.14 -4.25
CA ASP A 158 7.12 6.46 -4.23
C ASP A 158 5.64 6.35 -4.62
N ASP A 159 5.27 5.41 -5.50
CA ASP A 159 3.88 5.08 -5.85
C ASP A 159 3.08 4.65 -4.61
N ALA A 160 3.54 3.62 -3.88
CA ALA A 160 2.85 3.13 -2.69
C ALA A 160 2.76 4.20 -1.57
N LEU A 161 3.85 4.90 -1.30
CA LEU A 161 3.91 5.90 -0.22
C LEU A 161 3.10 7.14 -0.56
N SER A 162 3.13 7.62 -1.81
CA SER A 162 2.39 8.80 -2.24
C SER A 162 0.87 8.56 -2.23
N VAL A 163 0.40 7.37 -2.63
CA VAL A 163 -1.02 6.99 -2.55
C VAL A 163 -1.52 7.05 -1.11
N VAL A 164 -0.77 6.46 -0.17
CA VAL A 164 -1.13 6.52 1.26
C VAL A 164 -1.13 7.98 1.74
N SER A 165 -0.06 8.73 1.48
CA SER A 165 0.08 10.14 1.85
C SER A 165 -1.09 11.00 1.34
N PHE A 166 -1.46 10.82 0.08
CA PHE A 166 -2.57 11.51 -0.56
C PHE A 166 -3.89 11.22 0.14
N HIS A 167 -4.20 9.94 0.42
CA HIS A 167 -5.44 9.55 1.09
C HIS A 167 -5.51 9.92 2.57
N LEU A 168 -4.37 10.16 3.23
CA LEU A 168 -4.34 10.75 4.57
C LEU A 168 -4.65 12.26 4.58
N GLY A 169 -4.71 12.90 3.41
CA GLY A 169 -4.94 14.34 3.27
C GLY A 169 -3.67 15.18 3.41
N VAL A 170 -2.48 14.59 3.21
CA VAL A 170 -1.19 15.31 3.31
C VAL A 170 -1.05 16.36 2.21
N LYS A 171 -1.64 16.12 1.03
CA LYS A 171 -1.63 17.04 -0.11
C LYS A 171 -2.04 18.47 0.25
N ASP A 172 -3.01 18.62 1.16
CA ASP A 172 -3.57 19.93 1.49
C ASP A 172 -2.80 20.63 2.63
N LEU A 173 -1.93 19.90 3.33
CA LEU A 173 -1.20 20.35 4.52
C LEU A 173 0.30 20.56 4.28
N ILE A 174 0.85 19.90 3.27
CA ILE A 174 2.26 19.98 2.94
C ILE A 174 2.61 21.38 2.43
N LEU A 175 3.71 21.93 2.94
CA LEU A 175 4.32 23.16 2.45
C LEU A 175 5.43 22.78 1.48
N CYS A 176 5.17 22.92 0.18
CA CYS A 176 6.12 22.66 -0.91
C CYS A 176 6.03 23.73 -1.99
N GLN A 177 7.07 23.85 -2.83
CA GLN A 177 7.08 24.83 -3.92
C GLN A 177 6.09 24.51 -5.04
N GLU A 178 5.86 23.22 -5.30
CA GLU A 178 5.04 22.73 -6.40
C GLU A 178 3.60 22.47 -5.96
N TYR A 179 2.63 22.78 -6.82
CA TYR A 179 1.23 22.42 -6.59
C TYR A 179 0.55 22.02 -7.91
N PRO A 180 -0.07 20.82 -7.99
CA PRO A 180 -0.12 19.79 -6.94
C PRO A 180 1.28 19.21 -6.62
N PRO A 181 1.50 18.72 -5.38
CA PRO A 181 2.77 18.09 -5.01
C PRO A 181 3.05 16.84 -5.86
N SER A 182 4.32 16.61 -6.21
CA SER A 182 4.73 15.38 -6.89
C SER A 182 4.64 14.15 -5.99
N GLU A 183 4.62 12.97 -6.61
CA GLU A 183 4.60 11.68 -5.90
C GLU A 183 5.79 11.55 -4.93
N THR A 184 6.98 11.95 -5.37
CA THR A 184 8.19 11.93 -4.54
C THR A 184 8.05 12.82 -3.31
N THR A 185 7.50 14.03 -3.48
CA THR A 185 7.31 15.01 -2.40
C THR A 185 6.29 14.49 -1.38
N LEU A 186 5.22 13.82 -1.83
CA LEU A 186 4.22 13.19 -0.97
C LEU A 186 4.79 11.97 -0.22
N ALA A 187 5.57 11.13 -0.91
CA ALA A 187 6.21 9.96 -0.33
C ALA A 187 7.22 10.35 0.76
N ASP A 188 8.06 11.34 0.48
CA ASP A 188 9.05 11.85 1.43
C ASP A 188 8.38 12.44 2.68
N THR A 189 7.31 13.20 2.47
CA THR A 189 6.55 13.81 3.57
C THR A 189 5.86 12.77 4.43
N PHE A 190 5.33 11.69 3.83
CA PHE A 190 4.78 10.57 4.60
C PHE A 190 5.82 9.93 5.51
N LEU A 191 7.03 9.67 5.00
CA LEU A 191 8.12 9.10 5.81
C LEU A 191 8.52 10.05 6.95
N ALA A 192 8.54 11.36 6.70
CA ALA A 192 8.79 12.35 7.74
C ALA A 192 7.68 12.39 8.80
N ILE A 193 6.40 12.23 8.42
CA ILE A 193 5.27 12.13 9.36
C ILE A 193 5.41 10.89 10.25
N VAL A 194 5.82 9.75 9.69
CA VAL A 194 6.05 8.54 10.49
C VAL A 194 7.15 8.79 11.53
N ALA A 195 8.23 9.50 11.17
CA ALA A 195 9.27 9.87 12.13
C ALA A 195 8.79 10.84 13.21
N ALA A 196 7.80 11.69 12.90
CA ALA A 196 7.20 12.65 13.83
C ALA A 196 6.25 12.01 14.87
N LEU A 197 5.82 10.75 14.66
CA LEU A 197 4.99 10.03 15.63
C LEU A 197 5.76 9.75 16.93
N ASN A 198 5.03 9.79 18.04
CA ASN A 198 5.57 9.60 19.39
C ASN A 198 5.62 8.11 19.77
N GLY A 199 6.83 7.56 19.82
CA GLY A 199 7.10 6.20 20.29
C GLY A 199 7.05 5.13 19.21
N ASP A 200 7.92 4.13 19.36
CA ASP A 200 8.12 3.12 18.32
C ASP A 200 6.90 2.19 18.15
N ALA A 201 6.26 1.78 19.25
CA ALA A 201 5.06 0.94 19.17
C ALA A 201 3.89 1.61 18.41
N VAL A 202 3.79 2.94 18.53
CA VAL A 202 2.80 3.75 17.79
C VAL A 202 3.16 3.79 16.31
N ARG A 203 4.43 4.09 15.99
CA ARG A 203 4.93 4.07 14.59
C ARG A 203 4.71 2.71 13.93
N GLU A 204 5.05 1.63 14.60
CA GLU A 204 4.87 0.26 14.08
C GLU A 204 3.40 -0.05 13.79
N ARG A 205 2.50 0.32 14.71
CA ARG A 205 1.05 0.20 14.52
C ARG A 205 0.57 1.03 13.33
N PHE A 206 1.00 2.27 13.22
CA PHE A 206 0.66 3.15 12.12
C PHE A 206 1.11 2.58 10.77
N ILE A 207 2.36 2.12 10.66
CA ILE A 207 2.88 1.51 9.43
C ILE A 207 2.12 0.23 9.09
N ARG A 208 1.78 -0.58 10.08
CA ARG A 208 0.97 -1.79 9.89
C ARG A 208 -0.40 -1.46 9.31
N ASP A 209 -1.09 -0.49 9.88
CA ASP A 209 -2.48 -0.21 9.57
C ASP A 209 -2.64 0.52 8.22
N PHE A 210 -1.67 1.35 7.82
CA PHE A 210 -1.73 2.13 6.59
C PHE A 210 -0.89 1.57 5.43
N LEU A 211 0.29 1.01 5.71
CA LEU A 211 1.24 0.60 4.67
C LEU A 211 1.19 -0.90 4.39
N VAL A 212 1.18 -1.75 5.42
CA VAL A 212 1.10 -3.22 5.21
C VAL A 212 -0.24 -3.60 4.56
N THR A 213 -1.32 -2.88 4.88
CA THR A 213 -2.65 -3.06 4.26
C THR A 213 -2.67 -2.78 2.76
N GLN A 214 -1.67 -2.09 2.19
CA GLN A 214 -1.54 -1.93 0.73
C GLN A 214 -1.25 -3.25 0.01
N LEU A 215 -0.80 -4.29 0.72
CA LEU A 215 -0.63 -5.64 0.17
C LEU A 215 -1.96 -6.39 0.04
N CYS A 216 -3.05 -5.91 0.65
CA CYS A 216 -4.35 -6.59 0.57
C CYS A 216 -4.85 -6.61 -0.88
N GLY A 217 -5.18 -7.82 -1.36
CA GLY A 217 -5.63 -8.03 -2.75
C GLY A 217 -4.51 -7.95 -3.80
N LYS A 218 -3.25 -7.74 -3.39
CA LYS A 218 -2.10 -7.78 -4.30
C LYS A 218 -1.55 -9.19 -4.43
N ASN A 219 -1.12 -9.53 -5.63
CA ASN A 219 -0.45 -10.80 -5.89
C ASN A 219 1.05 -10.65 -5.58
N VAL A 220 1.51 -11.32 -4.53
CA VAL A 220 2.91 -11.29 -4.07
C VAL A 220 3.90 -11.70 -5.17
N TYR A 221 3.48 -12.58 -6.09
CA TYR A 221 4.35 -13.04 -7.18
C TYR A 221 4.53 -12.02 -8.29
N GLU A 222 3.55 -11.13 -8.51
CA GLU A 222 3.70 -10.01 -9.44
C GLU A 222 4.70 -8.98 -8.89
N ILE A 223 4.75 -8.82 -7.56
CA ILE A 223 5.70 -7.94 -6.89
C ILE A 223 7.11 -8.54 -6.88
N TRP A 224 7.25 -9.81 -6.50
CA TRP A 224 8.55 -10.48 -6.45
C TRP A 224 9.13 -10.78 -7.84
N ASN A 225 8.26 -11.17 -8.77
CA ASN A 225 8.56 -11.43 -10.18
C ASN A 225 9.87 -12.22 -10.44
N PRO A 226 9.98 -13.48 -9.96
CA PRO A 226 11.16 -14.28 -10.21
C PRO A 226 11.37 -14.54 -11.71
N ALA A 227 12.58 -14.30 -12.20
CA ALA A 227 12.90 -14.35 -13.64
C ALA A 227 12.66 -15.74 -14.27
N ASP A 228 12.94 -16.82 -13.53
CA ASP A 228 12.71 -18.20 -13.97
C ASP A 228 12.08 -19.04 -12.85
N PRO A 229 10.74 -19.12 -12.79
CA PRO A 229 10.03 -19.92 -11.81
C PRO A 229 10.37 -21.41 -11.89
N LYS A 230 10.59 -21.95 -13.09
CA LYS A 230 10.87 -23.37 -13.32
C LYS A 230 12.23 -23.76 -12.74
N LYS A 231 13.26 -22.97 -13.02
CA LYS A 231 14.59 -23.18 -12.47
C LYS A 231 14.56 -23.14 -10.95
N LEU A 232 13.90 -22.13 -10.37
CA LEU A 232 13.80 -21.99 -8.92
C LEU A 232 13.09 -23.18 -8.27
N VAL A 233 11.95 -23.62 -8.81
CA VAL A 233 11.25 -24.81 -8.29
C VAL A 233 12.14 -26.05 -8.39
N THR A 234 12.86 -26.22 -9.49
CA THR A 234 13.76 -27.36 -9.68
C THR A 234 14.89 -27.36 -8.65
N GLU A 235 15.53 -26.21 -8.42
CA GLU A 235 16.57 -26.05 -7.40
C GLU A 235 16.06 -26.36 -5.99
N ILE A 236 14.87 -25.87 -5.63
CA ILE A 236 14.24 -26.15 -4.33
C ILE A 236 13.92 -27.64 -4.16
N LEU A 237 13.36 -28.29 -5.18
CA LEU A 237 13.04 -29.72 -5.14
C LEU A 237 14.29 -30.59 -5.01
N LEU A 238 15.35 -30.28 -5.77
CA LEU A 238 16.62 -31.00 -5.68
C LEU A 238 17.30 -30.79 -4.32
N ALA A 239 17.28 -29.57 -3.79
CA ALA A 239 17.81 -29.27 -2.45
C ALA A 239 17.06 -30.04 -1.34
N THR A 240 15.76 -30.30 -1.53
CA THR A 240 14.93 -31.11 -0.63
C THR A 240 14.98 -32.61 -0.91
N ARG A 241 15.91 -33.08 -1.74
CA ARG A 241 16.10 -34.50 -2.13
C ARG A 241 14.89 -35.13 -2.83
N LYS A 242 14.11 -34.34 -3.56
CA LYS A 242 13.01 -34.83 -4.40
C LYS A 242 13.43 -34.97 -5.86
N SER A 243 12.63 -35.68 -6.66
CA SER A 243 12.86 -35.76 -8.11
C SER A 243 12.69 -34.40 -8.78
N ALA A 244 13.30 -34.23 -9.95
CA ALA A 244 13.02 -33.09 -10.81
C ALA A 244 11.51 -33.04 -11.16
N PRO A 245 10.94 -31.83 -11.32
CA PRO A 245 9.54 -31.66 -11.68
C PRO A 245 9.30 -32.02 -13.15
N GLU A 246 8.18 -32.70 -13.43
CA GLU A 246 7.70 -33.04 -14.77
C GLU A 246 6.46 -32.22 -15.14
N SER A 247 6.53 -31.44 -16.22
CA SER A 247 5.38 -30.73 -16.78
C SER A 247 4.55 -31.66 -17.66
N ARG A 248 3.24 -31.74 -17.44
CA ARG A 248 2.30 -32.51 -18.28
C ARG A 248 1.08 -31.69 -18.67
N LEU A 249 0.68 -31.79 -19.93
CA LEU A 249 -0.56 -31.18 -20.40
C LEU A 249 -1.75 -31.94 -19.83
N LEU A 250 -2.58 -31.25 -19.04
CA LEU A 250 -3.79 -31.81 -18.44
C LEU A 250 -4.97 -31.69 -19.40
N ARG A 251 -5.17 -30.50 -19.98
CA ARG A 251 -6.30 -30.19 -20.87
C ARG A 251 -5.87 -29.16 -21.91
N LYS A 252 -6.52 -29.18 -23.07
CA LYS A 252 -6.42 -28.14 -24.10
C LYS A 252 -7.80 -27.90 -24.71
N THR A 253 -8.17 -26.63 -24.89
CA THR A 253 -9.46 -26.21 -25.46
C THR A 253 -9.24 -25.12 -26.49
N ALA A 254 -10.13 -25.05 -27.49
CA ALA A 254 -10.09 -24.03 -28.55
C ALA A 254 -8.72 -23.87 -29.23
N VAL A 255 -8.01 -24.99 -29.40
CA VAL A 255 -6.69 -25.03 -30.04
C VAL A 255 -6.80 -24.50 -31.48
N ASN A 256 -5.83 -23.70 -31.91
CA ASN A 256 -5.79 -22.98 -33.20
C ASN A 256 -6.79 -21.81 -33.32
N THR A 257 -7.27 -21.28 -32.20
CA THR A 257 -8.06 -20.04 -32.16
C THR A 257 -7.35 -18.99 -31.32
N LEU A 258 -7.82 -17.74 -31.37
CA LEU A 258 -7.32 -16.65 -30.51
C LEU A 258 -7.61 -16.91 -29.02
N GLU A 259 -8.64 -17.70 -28.72
CA GLU A 259 -9.10 -18.03 -27.38
C GLU A 259 -8.60 -19.41 -26.93
N ALA A 260 -7.45 -19.86 -27.49
CA ALA A 260 -6.84 -21.12 -27.09
C ALA A 260 -6.52 -21.10 -25.59
N ASN A 261 -6.79 -22.21 -24.90
CA ASN A 261 -6.46 -22.35 -23.49
C ASN A 261 -5.84 -23.72 -23.23
N PHE A 262 -4.65 -23.69 -22.64
CA PHE A 262 -3.87 -24.85 -22.25
C PHE A 262 -3.83 -24.92 -20.73
N ASN A 263 -4.03 -26.11 -20.18
CA ASN A 263 -3.88 -26.37 -18.75
C ASN A 263 -2.73 -27.35 -18.55
N VAL A 264 -1.71 -26.92 -17.82
CA VAL A 264 -0.50 -27.71 -17.54
C VAL A 264 -0.45 -28.01 -16.05
N GLY A 265 -0.09 -29.24 -15.71
CA GLY A 265 0.15 -29.71 -14.35
C GLY A 265 1.63 -30.02 -14.15
N ILE A 266 2.17 -29.67 -12.99
CA ILE A 266 3.53 -30.00 -12.59
C ILE A 266 3.46 -31.18 -11.61
N TYR A 267 4.21 -32.24 -11.91
CA TYR A 267 4.30 -33.45 -11.12
C TYR A 267 5.69 -33.61 -10.51
N CYS A 268 5.76 -34.17 -9.31
CA CYS A 268 6.99 -34.62 -8.67
C CYS A 268 6.69 -35.96 -8.00
N ASP A 269 7.51 -36.99 -8.25
CA ASP A 269 7.27 -38.36 -7.77
C ASP A 269 5.83 -38.86 -8.06
N GLN A 270 5.35 -38.64 -9.29
CA GLN A 270 3.99 -38.98 -9.75
C GLN A 270 2.85 -38.28 -9.01
N ARG A 271 3.14 -37.26 -8.18
CA ARG A 271 2.13 -36.46 -7.47
C ARG A 271 2.04 -35.06 -8.07
N LEU A 272 0.81 -34.59 -8.29
CA LEU A 272 0.55 -33.23 -8.76
C LEU A 272 0.89 -32.24 -7.64
N ILE A 273 1.81 -31.32 -7.91
CA ILE A 273 2.23 -30.28 -6.97
C ILE A 273 1.74 -28.88 -7.37
N GLY A 274 1.46 -28.69 -8.67
CA GLY A 274 1.13 -27.41 -9.28
C GLY A 274 0.25 -27.56 -10.50
N TYR A 275 -0.54 -26.55 -10.83
CA TYR A 275 -1.18 -26.47 -12.13
C TYR A 275 -1.39 -25.01 -12.54
N GLY A 276 -1.50 -24.76 -13.83
CA GLY A 276 -1.67 -23.43 -14.38
C GLY A 276 -2.33 -23.47 -15.75
N SER A 277 -2.90 -22.33 -16.12
CA SER A 277 -3.61 -22.13 -17.38
C SER A 277 -2.95 -21.01 -18.18
N GLY A 278 -3.11 -21.03 -19.50
CA GLY A 278 -2.56 -19.98 -20.36
C GLY A 278 -2.93 -20.14 -21.83
N GLU A 279 -2.76 -19.07 -22.59
CA GLU A 279 -3.05 -18.98 -24.02
C GLU A 279 -2.17 -19.90 -24.86
N THR A 280 -0.95 -20.18 -24.37
CA THR A 280 0.01 -21.12 -24.97
C THR A 280 0.48 -22.12 -23.93
N ALA A 281 0.99 -23.27 -24.39
CA ALA A 281 1.53 -24.29 -23.50
C ALA A 281 2.67 -23.75 -22.61
N THR A 282 3.52 -22.86 -23.14
CA THR A 282 4.63 -22.25 -22.39
C THR A 282 4.13 -21.29 -21.30
N ILE A 283 3.12 -20.45 -21.60
CA ILE A 283 2.52 -19.55 -20.61
C ILE A 283 1.84 -20.37 -19.50
N ALA A 284 1.10 -21.42 -19.88
CA ALA A 284 0.44 -22.33 -18.94
C ALA A 284 1.46 -23.06 -18.05
N GLU A 285 2.59 -23.52 -18.61
CA GLU A 285 3.68 -24.13 -17.86
C GLU A 285 4.28 -23.14 -16.85
N ASN A 286 4.61 -21.91 -17.28
CA ASN A 286 5.15 -20.88 -16.38
C ASN A 286 4.17 -20.54 -15.24
N SER A 287 2.88 -20.37 -15.57
CA SER A 287 1.81 -20.16 -14.59
C SER A 287 1.71 -21.31 -13.59
N ALA A 288 1.87 -22.56 -14.06
CA ALA A 288 1.87 -23.74 -13.21
C ALA A 288 3.07 -23.77 -12.26
N PHE A 289 4.27 -23.36 -12.69
CA PHE A 289 5.43 -23.24 -11.79
C PHE A 289 5.29 -22.11 -10.77
N VAL A 290 4.67 -20.99 -11.15
CA VAL A 290 4.33 -19.92 -10.20
C VAL A 290 3.37 -20.44 -9.13
N ASP A 291 2.33 -21.19 -9.53
CA ASP A 291 1.41 -21.86 -8.62
C ASP A 291 2.12 -22.86 -7.66
N VAL A 292 3.09 -23.64 -8.16
CA VAL A 292 3.95 -24.47 -7.29
C VAL A 292 4.65 -23.62 -6.24
N LEU A 293 5.29 -22.52 -6.64
CA LEU A 293 5.99 -21.64 -5.70
C LEU A 293 5.01 -21.07 -4.67
N ARG A 294 3.79 -20.66 -5.07
CA ARG A 294 2.77 -20.14 -4.15
C ARG A 294 2.49 -21.11 -3.03
N ARG A 295 2.27 -22.38 -3.39
CA ARG A 295 2.01 -23.44 -2.41
C ARG A 295 3.22 -23.77 -1.56
N MET A 296 4.42 -23.80 -2.15
CA MET A 296 5.66 -24.05 -1.40
C MET A 296 5.90 -23.00 -0.31
N PHE A 297 5.61 -21.73 -0.60
CA PHE A 297 5.80 -20.63 0.35
C PHE A 297 4.53 -20.25 1.13
N ARG A 298 3.44 -21.04 1.03
CA ARG A 298 2.16 -20.81 1.73
C ARG A 298 1.54 -19.43 1.43
N LEU A 299 1.64 -19.03 0.16
CA LEU A 299 1.14 -17.78 -0.41
C LEU A 299 -0.04 -18.01 -1.37
N ASP A 300 -0.68 -19.17 -1.30
CA ASP A 300 -1.89 -19.45 -2.06
C ASP A 300 -3.09 -18.66 -1.51
N ASP A 301 -4.12 -18.49 -2.34
CA ASP A 301 -5.30 -17.68 -2.01
C ASP A 301 -6.13 -18.26 -0.85
N SER A 302 -5.89 -19.53 -0.47
CA SER A 302 -6.56 -20.17 0.66
C SER A 302 -5.87 -19.92 2.01
N ARG A 303 -4.75 -19.18 2.02
CA ARG A 303 -4.07 -18.82 3.27
C ARG A 303 -5.00 -18.02 4.20
N SER A 304 -4.72 -18.13 5.50
CA SER A 304 -5.36 -17.25 6.46
C SER A 304 -4.95 -15.79 6.20
N PRO A 305 -5.88 -14.83 6.37
CA PRO A 305 -5.55 -13.40 6.34
C PRO A 305 -4.41 -13.06 7.30
N LEU A 306 -3.69 -11.98 7.01
CA LEU A 306 -2.72 -11.42 7.95
C LEU A 306 -3.43 -11.15 9.29
N GLN A 307 -2.93 -11.76 10.35
CA GLN A 307 -3.45 -11.53 11.69
C GLN A 307 -2.91 -10.20 12.19
N PHE A 308 -3.77 -9.36 12.75
CA PHE A 308 -3.36 -8.12 13.40
C PHE A 308 -3.91 -8.15 14.83
N PRO A 309 -3.06 -8.13 15.88
CA PRO A 309 -1.61 -7.89 15.89
C PRO A 309 -0.74 -9.12 15.56
N ILE A 310 0.42 -8.88 14.94
CA ILE A 310 1.55 -9.82 14.91
C ILE A 310 2.51 -9.33 15.99
N GLU A 311 2.80 -10.14 17.00
CA GLU A 311 3.90 -9.85 17.92
C GLU A 311 5.21 -9.98 17.14
N VAL A 312 5.78 -8.84 16.75
CA VAL A 312 7.13 -8.79 16.17
C VAL A 312 8.07 -8.68 17.36
N GLU A 313 8.92 -9.69 17.58
CA GLU A 313 9.99 -9.56 18.57
C GLU A 313 10.81 -8.31 18.24
N SER A 314 10.85 -7.35 19.18
CA SER A 314 11.78 -6.24 19.10
C SER A 314 13.20 -6.81 19.07
N PRO A 315 14.09 -6.34 18.17
CA PRO A 315 15.47 -6.81 18.19
C PRO A 315 16.03 -6.58 19.60
N ASP A 316 16.57 -7.63 20.21
CA ASP A 316 17.30 -7.56 21.49
C ASP A 316 18.12 -6.27 21.50
N PRO A 317 17.89 -5.33 22.44
CA PRO A 317 18.73 -4.16 22.52
C PRO A 317 20.15 -4.64 22.74
N ILE A 318 21.05 -4.36 21.79
CA ILE A 318 22.48 -4.69 21.88
C ILE A 318 23.07 -4.17 23.22
N HIS A 319 22.46 -3.13 23.81
CA HIS A 319 22.77 -2.60 25.13
C HIS A 319 22.48 -3.58 26.30
N ALA A 320 21.48 -4.46 26.22
CA ALA A 320 21.18 -5.42 27.28
C ALA A 320 22.23 -6.54 27.39
N ARG A 321 22.93 -6.87 26.29
CA ARG A 321 24.05 -7.84 26.31
C ARG A 321 25.35 -7.26 26.84
N LEU A 322 25.48 -5.92 26.86
CA LEU A 322 26.65 -5.23 27.42
C LEU A 322 26.51 -4.99 28.93
N GLN A 323 25.29 -4.82 29.45
CA GLN A 323 25.04 -4.66 30.90
C GLN A 323 24.99 -5.98 31.68
N ALA A 324 24.85 -7.13 31.01
CA ALA A 324 24.90 -8.45 31.65
C ALA A 324 26.33 -9.04 31.72
N ARG A 325 27.36 -8.25 31.41
CA ARG A 325 28.77 -8.64 31.42
C ARG A 325 29.65 -7.81 32.38
N GLU A 326 29.04 -7.04 33.27
CA GLU A 326 29.69 -6.44 34.45
C GLU A 326 29.27 -7.18 35.72
#